data_AF-A0A2X3M0Y4-F1
#
_entry.id   AF-A0A2X3M0Y4-F1
#
_cell.length_a   1.000
_cell.length_b   1.000
_cell.length_c   1.000
_cell.angle_alpha   90.00
_cell.angle_beta   90.00
_cell.angle_gamma   90.00
#
_symmetry.space_group_name_H-M   'P 1'
#
loop_
_entity.id
_entity.type
_entity.pdbx_description
1 polymer ?
#
loop_
_entity_poly.entity_id
_entity_poly.type
_entity_poly.pdbx_seq_one_letter_code
_entity_poly.pdbx_strand_id
1 'polypeptide(L)'
;MPNHCQIAPSSTSVKMLRFPQEEALYPGLLQVKDVCSADSLAGFAWDLFTAWQTAGAPSKESWAFTALGVLGNDDTARKLTPLIRAWPGESQHKRATVGLDILAAIGSDIALMQLNGIAQKLKFKALQERAKEKIADIAESRELTVAELEDRLAPDLGLDDNGSLLLDFGPRQFTVSFDETLKPFVRDVSGSRLKDLPKPNKSDDETRANDAVNRYKLLKKMRVPSAAQQVARLESAMCLLRRWSLETSSSSWLSIRWFVT
;
A
#
# COMPACT_ATOMS: atom_id res chain seq x y z
N MET A 1 5.95 -26.13 -5.38
CA MET A 1 4.47 -26.17 -5.33
C MET A 1 4.04 -25.38 -4.11
N PRO A 2 3.33 -24.26 -4.24
CA PRO A 2 2.96 -23.46 -3.07
C PRO A 2 1.78 -24.14 -2.38
N ASN A 3 1.94 -24.45 -1.08
CA ASN A 3 0.91 -25.00 -0.21
C ASN A 3 -0.26 -24.00 -0.13
N HIS A 4 -1.32 -24.25 -0.89
CA HIS A 4 -2.62 -23.65 -0.64
C HIS A 4 -3.17 -24.23 0.66
N CYS A 5 -3.06 -23.47 1.76
CA CYS A 5 -3.74 -23.80 3.00
C CYS A 5 -5.24 -23.55 2.80
N GLN A 6 -5.98 -24.61 2.46
CA GLN A 6 -7.45 -24.60 2.43
C GLN A 6 -7.97 -24.59 3.88
N ILE A 7 -8.03 -23.41 4.49
CA ILE A 7 -8.72 -23.24 5.76
C ILE A 7 -10.21 -23.18 5.46
N ALA A 8 -10.89 -24.33 5.51
CA ALA A 8 -12.34 -24.32 5.67
C ALA A 8 -12.68 -23.62 7.00
N PRO A 9 -13.75 -22.81 7.08
CA PRO A 9 -14.09 -22.06 8.28
C PRO A 9 -14.45 -23.03 9.40
N SER A 10 -13.46 -23.38 10.23
CA SER A 10 -13.70 -24.16 11.44
C SER A 10 -14.29 -23.21 12.49
N SER A 11 -15.29 -23.69 13.24
CA SER A 11 -15.98 -22.90 14.27
C SER A 11 -15.05 -22.32 15.35
N THR A 12 -13.81 -22.82 15.41
CA THR A 12 -12.79 -22.46 16.39
C THR A 12 -12.08 -21.14 16.03
N SER A 13 -11.68 -20.94 14.77
CA SER A 13 -10.98 -19.72 14.34
C SER A 13 -11.85 -18.47 14.46
N VAL A 14 -13.15 -18.60 14.18
CA VAL A 14 -14.14 -17.53 14.34
C VAL A 14 -14.39 -17.20 15.82
N LYS A 15 -14.38 -18.21 16.70
CA LYS A 15 -14.53 -17.99 18.15
C LYS A 15 -13.34 -17.24 18.75
N MET A 16 -12.11 -17.46 18.25
CA MET A 16 -10.90 -16.81 18.76
C MET A 16 -10.87 -15.30 18.50
N LEU A 17 -11.40 -14.84 17.35
CA LEU A 17 -11.47 -13.41 17.02
C LEU A 17 -12.62 -12.67 17.74
N ARG A 18 -13.55 -13.40 18.36
CA ARG A 18 -14.75 -12.88 19.02
C ARG A 18 -14.51 -12.44 20.47
N PHE A 19 -13.35 -12.75 21.05
CA PHE A 19 -13.02 -12.36 22.43
C PHE A 19 -12.65 -10.86 22.52
N PRO A 20 -13.03 -10.15 23.61
CA PRO A 20 -12.72 -8.73 23.78
C PRO A 20 -11.21 -8.46 23.74
N GLN A 21 -10.82 -7.44 22.96
CA GLN A 21 -9.43 -7.08 22.64
C GLN A 21 -8.71 -6.29 23.76
N GLU A 22 -9.01 -6.53 25.04
CA GLU A 22 -8.42 -5.73 26.12
C GLU A 22 -7.04 -6.21 26.58
N GLU A 23 -6.67 -7.49 26.43
CA GLU A 23 -5.33 -7.95 26.81
C GLU A 23 -4.81 -9.01 25.84
N ALA A 24 -3.87 -8.58 24.99
CA ALA A 24 -3.12 -9.39 24.05
C ALA A 24 -3.93 -10.15 22.97
N LEU A 25 -3.38 -10.21 21.76
CA LEU A 25 -3.87 -11.10 20.72
C LEU A 25 -3.99 -12.52 21.31
N TYR A 26 -5.15 -13.17 21.15
CA TYR A 26 -5.34 -14.54 21.63
C TYR A 26 -4.17 -15.40 21.13
N PRO A 27 -3.43 -16.13 22.00
CA PRO A 27 -2.20 -16.82 21.61
C PRO A 27 -2.37 -17.80 20.44
N GLY A 28 -3.58 -18.35 20.25
CA GLY A 28 -3.90 -19.19 19.09
C GLY A 28 -3.83 -18.48 17.73
N LEU A 29 -3.98 -17.14 17.68
CA LEU A 29 -3.81 -16.36 16.46
C LEU A 29 -2.35 -16.25 16.01
N LEU A 30 -1.40 -16.29 16.95
CA LEU A 30 0.03 -16.32 16.64
C LEU A 30 0.41 -17.67 16.01
N GLN A 31 -0.15 -18.77 16.53
CA GLN A 31 0.05 -20.12 15.96
C GLN A 31 -0.53 -20.27 14.55
N VAL A 32 -1.65 -19.60 14.26
CA VAL A 32 -2.22 -19.55 12.90
C VAL A 32 -1.37 -18.70 11.96
N LYS A 33 -0.71 -17.64 12.45
CA LYS A 33 0.26 -16.83 11.69
C LYS A 33 1.49 -17.64 11.26
N ASP A 34 1.97 -18.55 12.10
CA ASP A 34 3.17 -19.34 11.79
C ASP A 34 2.94 -20.45 10.76
N VAL A 35 1.69 -20.89 10.56
CA VAL A 35 1.34 -21.99 9.65
C VAL A 35 0.82 -21.50 8.29
N CYS A 36 0.35 -20.26 8.20
CA CYS A 36 -0.32 -19.72 7.02
C CYS A 36 0.50 -18.63 6.34
N SER A 37 0.44 -18.54 5.01
CA SER A 37 1.02 -17.39 4.32
C SER A 37 0.27 -16.10 4.65
N ALA A 38 0.98 -14.97 4.64
CA ALA A 38 0.39 -13.66 4.86
C ALA A 38 -0.78 -13.37 3.90
N ASP A 39 -0.66 -13.83 2.65
CA ASP A 39 -1.70 -13.65 1.63
C ASP A 39 -2.97 -14.46 1.93
N SER A 40 -2.84 -15.69 2.43
CA SER A 40 -3.99 -16.50 2.83
C SER A 40 -4.72 -15.91 4.04
N LEU A 41 -3.98 -15.34 5.00
CA LEU A 41 -4.57 -14.67 6.17
C LEU A 41 -5.27 -13.36 5.80
N ALA A 42 -4.66 -12.56 4.92
CA ALA A 42 -5.27 -11.34 4.42
C ALA A 42 -6.54 -11.64 3.61
N GLY A 43 -6.53 -12.70 2.79
CA GLY A 43 -7.70 -13.20 2.09
C GLY A 43 -8.83 -13.59 3.05
N PHE A 44 -8.52 -14.40 4.06
CA PHE A 44 -9.49 -14.80 5.09
C PHE A 44 -10.09 -13.61 5.85
N ALA A 45 -9.27 -12.65 6.26
CA ALA A 45 -9.74 -11.45 6.93
C ALA A 45 -10.65 -10.60 6.03
N TRP A 46 -10.34 -10.53 4.73
CA TRP A 46 -11.18 -9.85 3.74
C TRP A 46 -12.53 -10.53 3.56
N ASP A 47 -12.57 -11.85 3.54
CA ASP A 47 -13.82 -12.62 3.43
C ASP A 47 -14.71 -12.44 4.67
N LEU A 48 -14.11 -12.44 5.87
CA LEU A 48 -14.81 -12.13 7.12
C LEU A 48 -15.43 -10.72 7.11
N PHE A 49 -14.65 -9.72 6.71
CA PHE A 49 -15.14 -8.35 6.56
C PHE A 49 -16.29 -8.27 5.54
N THR A 50 -16.16 -8.95 4.41
CA THR A 50 -17.19 -8.96 3.36
C THR A 50 -18.48 -9.60 3.88
N ALA A 51 -18.39 -10.75 4.56
CA ALA A 51 -19.55 -11.41 5.17
C ALA A 51 -20.23 -10.52 6.23
N TRP A 52 -19.44 -9.84 7.07
CA TRP A 52 -19.96 -8.88 8.05
C TRP A 52 -20.69 -7.71 7.38
N GLN A 53 -20.15 -7.17 6.29
CA GLN A 53 -20.78 -6.10 5.53
C GLN A 53 -22.08 -6.55 4.87
N THR A 54 -22.12 -7.76 4.28
CA THR A 54 -23.33 -8.36 3.70
C THR A 54 -24.41 -8.62 4.74
N ALA A 55 -24.03 -8.96 5.97
CA ALA A 55 -24.95 -9.11 7.11
C ALA A 55 -25.48 -7.78 7.67
N GLY A 56 -25.19 -6.65 7.02
CA GLY A 56 -25.64 -5.32 7.45
C GLY A 56 -24.75 -4.65 8.48
N ALA A 57 -23.50 -5.11 8.64
CA ALA A 57 -22.51 -4.57 9.56
C ALA A 57 -22.99 -4.51 11.03
N PRO A 58 -23.41 -5.65 11.62
CA PRO A 58 -23.88 -5.69 13.00
C PRO A 58 -22.78 -5.26 13.97
N SER A 59 -23.11 -4.36 14.91
CA SER A 59 -22.14 -3.78 15.85
C SER A 59 -21.50 -4.80 16.79
N LYS A 60 -22.22 -5.87 17.16
CA LYS A 60 -21.73 -6.96 18.02
C LYS A 60 -20.62 -7.79 17.38
N GLU A 61 -20.52 -7.77 16.05
CA GLU A 61 -19.52 -8.52 15.30
C GLU A 61 -18.52 -7.58 14.62
N SER A 62 -18.31 -6.38 15.18
CA SER A 62 -17.37 -5.37 14.66
C SER A 62 -15.92 -5.86 14.61
N TRP A 63 -15.58 -6.90 15.37
CA TRP A 63 -14.28 -7.56 15.32
C TRP A 63 -13.93 -8.07 13.93
N ALA A 64 -14.92 -8.44 13.10
CA ALA A 64 -14.69 -8.90 11.73
C ALA A 64 -14.11 -7.78 10.86
N PHE A 65 -14.43 -6.52 11.18
CA PHE A 65 -13.84 -5.36 10.52
C PHE A 65 -12.45 -5.05 11.09
N THR A 66 -12.28 -5.03 12.42
CA THR A 66 -10.98 -4.71 13.04
C THR A 66 -9.92 -5.79 12.83
N ALA A 67 -10.32 -7.04 12.54
CA ALA A 67 -9.42 -8.13 12.15
C ALA A 67 -8.56 -7.78 10.91
N LEU A 68 -9.06 -6.91 10.01
CA LEU A 68 -8.28 -6.41 8.88
C LEU A 68 -7.00 -5.69 9.33
N GLY A 69 -6.99 -5.06 10.51
CA GLY A 69 -5.82 -4.36 11.04
C GLY A 69 -4.69 -5.31 11.44
N VAL A 70 -5.02 -6.54 11.84
CA VAL A 70 -4.07 -7.52 12.39
C VAL A 70 -3.58 -8.52 11.33
N LEU A 71 -4.48 -8.86 10.40
CA LEU A 71 -4.27 -9.89 9.39
C LEU A 71 -4.17 -9.34 7.96
N GLY A 72 -4.51 -8.06 7.75
CA GLY A 72 -4.46 -7.44 6.44
C GLY A 72 -3.04 -7.17 5.95
N ASN A 73 -2.91 -7.08 4.63
CA ASN A 73 -1.68 -6.71 3.93
C ASN A 73 -1.93 -5.50 3.01
N ASP A 74 -0.97 -5.21 2.14
CA ASP A 74 -1.04 -4.11 1.19
C ASP A 74 -2.28 -4.17 0.27
N ASP A 75 -2.71 -5.37 -0.12
CA ASP A 75 -3.91 -5.53 -0.94
C ASP A 75 -5.18 -5.22 -0.15
N THR A 76 -5.24 -5.60 1.12
CA THR A 76 -6.31 -5.17 2.04
C THR A 76 -6.36 -3.65 2.13
N ALA A 77 -5.22 -2.98 2.34
CA ALA A 77 -5.17 -1.53 2.40
C ALA A 77 -5.64 -0.85 1.10
N ARG A 78 -5.22 -1.36 -0.06
CA ARG A 78 -5.65 -0.87 -1.38
C ARG A 78 -7.16 -1.03 -1.60
N LYS A 79 -7.75 -2.15 -1.17
CA LYS A 79 -9.20 -2.42 -1.31
C LYS A 79 -10.02 -1.60 -0.31
N LEU A 80 -9.53 -1.43 0.92
CA LEU A 80 -10.26 -0.72 1.99
C LEU A 80 -10.31 0.80 1.78
N THR A 81 -9.23 1.39 1.28
CA THR A 81 -9.11 2.86 1.09
C THR A 81 -10.28 3.51 0.32
N PRO A 82 -10.71 3.01 -0.85
CA PRO A 82 -11.86 3.59 -1.56
C PRO A 82 -13.17 3.50 -0.75
N LEU A 83 -13.35 2.46 0.06
CA LEU A 83 -14.52 2.34 0.95
C LEU A 83 -14.49 3.42 2.04
N ILE A 84 -13.32 3.64 2.67
CA ILE A 84 -13.13 4.71 3.66
C ILE A 84 -13.48 6.08 3.08
N ARG A 85 -13.10 6.34 1.82
CA ARG A 85 -13.39 7.59 1.13
C ARG A 85 -14.88 7.78 0.82
N ALA A 86 -15.63 6.68 0.62
CA ALA A 86 -17.05 6.69 0.28
C ALA A 86 -17.96 6.81 1.51
N TRP A 87 -17.64 6.08 2.59
CA TRP A 87 -18.49 5.95 3.79
C TRP A 87 -18.99 7.25 4.43
N PRO A 88 -18.23 8.35 4.50
CA PRO A 88 -18.78 9.61 5.01
C PRO A 88 -19.92 10.17 4.16
N GLY A 89 -19.97 9.87 2.86
CA GLY A 89 -21.10 10.21 1.98
C GLY A 89 -22.32 9.29 2.15
N GLU A 90 -22.13 8.12 2.77
CA GLU A 90 -23.18 7.15 3.08
C GLU A 90 -23.63 7.26 4.56
N SER A 91 -23.29 8.36 5.23
CA SER A 91 -23.52 8.58 6.67
C SER A 91 -22.81 7.57 7.60
N GLN A 92 -21.85 6.81 7.10
CA GLN A 92 -21.08 5.81 7.85
C GLN A 92 -19.77 6.37 8.42
N HIS A 93 -19.81 7.58 9.00
CA HIS A 93 -18.63 8.29 9.52
C HIS A 93 -17.82 7.46 10.52
N LYS A 94 -18.50 6.79 11.46
CA LYS A 94 -17.84 5.93 12.46
C LYS A 94 -17.06 4.78 11.82
N ARG A 95 -17.61 4.19 10.76
CA ARG A 95 -16.93 3.11 10.02
C ARG A 95 -15.69 3.63 9.29
N ALA A 96 -15.78 4.83 8.70
CA ALA A 96 -14.64 5.48 8.07
C ALA A 96 -13.52 5.78 9.05
N THR A 97 -13.86 6.25 10.25
CA THR A 97 -12.90 6.43 11.34
C THR A 97 -12.19 5.13 11.72
N VAL A 98 -12.95 4.04 11.95
CA VAL A 98 -12.36 2.72 12.26
C VAL A 98 -11.51 2.20 11.09
N GLY A 99 -11.89 2.50 9.85
CA GLY A 99 -11.07 2.19 8.69
C GLY A 99 -9.69 2.88 8.71
N LEU A 100 -9.60 4.12 9.21
CA LEU A 100 -8.30 4.78 9.40
C LEU A 100 -7.48 4.09 10.50
N ASP A 101 -8.13 3.67 11.60
CA ASP A 101 -7.49 2.89 12.67
C ASP A 101 -6.90 1.59 12.10
N ILE A 102 -7.64 0.91 11.22
CA ILE A 102 -7.20 -0.32 10.55
C ILE A 102 -6.00 -0.07 9.63
N LEU A 103 -6.02 0.99 8.81
CA LEU A 103 -4.86 1.32 7.96
C LEU A 103 -3.60 1.60 8.79
N ALA A 104 -3.75 2.31 9.90
CA ALA A 104 -2.64 2.55 10.83
C ALA A 104 -2.14 1.24 11.47
N ALA A 105 -3.04 0.33 11.86
CA ALA A 105 -2.71 -0.94 12.47
C ALA A 105 -2.01 -1.92 11.52
N ILE A 106 -2.36 -1.93 10.23
CA ILE A 106 -1.64 -2.73 9.21
C ILE A 106 -0.17 -2.30 9.16
N GLY A 107 0.10 -0.99 9.27
CA GLY A 107 1.45 -0.46 9.50
C GLY A 107 2.44 -0.60 8.34
N SER A 108 2.06 -1.24 7.23
CA SER A 108 2.89 -1.35 6.02
C SER A 108 3.02 0.00 5.32
N ASP A 109 4.12 0.20 4.60
CA ASP A 109 4.38 1.46 3.90
C ASP A 109 3.27 1.80 2.91
N ILE A 110 2.69 0.79 2.24
CA ILE A 110 1.54 0.99 1.37
C ILE A 110 0.31 1.43 2.17
N ALA A 111 0.01 0.83 3.32
CA ALA A 111 -1.13 1.22 4.15
C ALA A 111 -0.99 2.65 4.67
N LEU A 112 0.20 3.01 5.15
CA LEU A 112 0.51 4.35 5.63
C LEU A 112 0.52 5.38 4.49
N MET A 113 0.99 5.02 3.29
CA MET A 113 0.87 5.85 2.09
C MET A 113 -0.61 6.12 1.74
N GLN A 114 -1.48 5.10 1.81
CA GLN A 114 -2.92 5.30 1.59
C GLN A 114 -3.54 6.22 2.65
N LEU A 115 -3.18 6.02 3.93
CA LEU A 115 -3.62 6.85 5.05
C LEU A 115 -3.20 8.32 4.83
N ASN A 116 -1.94 8.56 4.47
CA ASN A 116 -1.46 9.90 4.17
C ASN A 116 -2.18 10.51 2.94
N GLY A 117 -2.45 9.70 1.91
CA GLY A 117 -3.27 10.12 0.78
C GLY A 117 -4.68 10.58 1.16
N ILE A 118 -5.25 10.07 2.26
CA ILE A 118 -6.52 10.56 2.84
C ILE A 118 -6.28 11.87 3.60
N ALA A 119 -5.24 11.94 4.43
CA ALA A 119 -4.86 13.11 5.22
C ALA A 119 -4.62 14.36 4.34
N GLN A 120 -4.12 14.18 3.12
CA GLN A 120 -3.80 15.30 2.22
C GLN A 120 -5.01 15.79 1.40
N LYS A 121 -5.82 14.88 0.84
CA LYS A 121 -6.75 15.21 -0.27
C LYS A 121 -8.19 14.71 -0.08
N LEU A 122 -8.63 14.42 1.14
CA LEU A 122 -10.04 14.06 1.37
C LEU A 122 -10.95 15.30 1.48
N LYS A 123 -12.12 15.26 0.83
CA LYS A 123 -13.12 16.34 0.88
C LYS A 123 -13.79 16.52 2.25
N PHE A 124 -13.89 15.45 3.03
CA PHE A 124 -14.53 15.45 4.35
C PHE A 124 -13.53 15.86 5.44
N LYS A 125 -13.61 17.12 5.90
CA LYS A 125 -12.61 17.72 6.79
C LYS A 125 -12.42 16.98 8.12
N ALA A 126 -13.48 16.57 8.80
CA ALA A 126 -13.35 15.87 10.07
C ALA A 126 -12.57 14.54 9.94
N LEU A 127 -12.81 13.77 8.87
CA LEU A 127 -12.07 12.53 8.62
C LEU A 127 -10.65 12.81 8.12
N GLN A 128 -10.46 13.89 7.37
CA GLN A 128 -9.14 14.36 6.94
C GLN A 128 -8.24 14.69 8.14
N GLU A 129 -8.73 15.50 9.09
CA GLU A 129 -7.96 15.87 10.29
C GLU A 129 -7.62 14.65 11.14
N ARG A 130 -8.57 13.72 11.34
CA ARG A 130 -8.29 12.49 12.06
C ARG A 130 -7.25 11.59 11.36
N ALA A 131 -7.17 11.64 10.04
CA ALA A 131 -6.09 10.95 9.32
C ALA A 131 -4.73 11.63 9.52
N LYS A 132 -4.68 12.98 9.62
CA LYS A 132 -3.46 13.72 9.93
C LYS A 132 -2.96 13.46 11.34
N GLU A 133 -3.86 13.47 12.33
CA GLU A 133 -3.55 13.11 13.73
C GLU A 133 -2.85 11.75 13.79
N LYS A 134 -3.40 10.75 13.11
CA LYS A 134 -2.80 9.41 13.05
C LYS A 134 -1.42 9.37 12.42
N ILE A 135 -1.22 10.12 11.33
CA ILE A 135 0.11 10.20 10.70
C ILE A 135 1.11 10.86 11.66
N ALA A 136 0.69 11.88 12.42
CA ALA A 136 1.52 12.50 13.44
C ALA A 136 1.86 11.52 14.58
N ASP A 137 0.87 10.81 15.13
CA ASP A 137 1.09 9.79 16.17
C ASP A 137 2.05 8.69 15.72
N ILE A 138 1.91 8.23 14.46
CA ILE A 138 2.78 7.21 13.89
C ILE A 138 4.20 7.75 13.67
N ALA A 139 4.33 8.99 13.19
CA ALA A 139 5.64 9.62 13.01
C ALA A 139 6.35 9.76 14.36
N GLU A 140 5.66 10.28 15.38
CA GLU A 140 6.17 10.41 16.75
C GLU A 140 6.57 9.05 17.33
N SER A 141 5.74 8.02 17.18
CA SER A 141 6.06 6.66 17.66
C SER A 141 7.29 6.03 16.99
N ARG A 142 7.66 6.53 15.81
CA ARG A 142 8.83 6.10 15.03
C ARG A 142 10.01 7.06 15.20
N GLU A 143 9.91 8.06 16.08
CA GLU A 143 10.90 9.14 16.26
C GLU A 143 11.23 9.88 14.96
N LEU A 144 10.20 10.06 14.13
CA LEU A 144 10.29 10.78 12.86
C LEU A 144 9.42 12.03 12.91
N THR A 145 9.83 13.05 12.19
CA THR A 145 8.89 14.10 11.79
C THR A 145 7.88 13.55 10.79
N VAL A 146 6.68 14.15 10.72
CA VAL A 146 5.69 13.79 9.68
C VAL A 146 6.32 13.84 8.30
N ALA A 147 7.14 14.85 8.03
CA ALA A 147 7.80 15.01 6.74
C ALA A 147 8.83 13.90 6.46
N GLU A 148 9.59 13.42 7.46
CA GLU A 148 10.49 12.27 7.30
C GLU A 148 9.74 10.95 7.12
N LEU A 149 8.62 10.77 7.81
CA LEU A 149 7.73 9.65 7.58
C LEU A 149 7.24 9.66 6.13
N GLU A 150 6.77 10.81 5.62
CA GLU A 150 6.37 10.96 4.22
C GLU A 150 7.50 10.66 3.22
N ASP A 151 8.74 11.04 3.54
CA ASP A 151 9.91 10.76 2.72
C ASP A 151 10.17 9.24 2.62
N ARG A 152 9.93 8.49 3.70
CA ARG A 152 10.11 7.03 3.78
C ARG A 152 8.95 6.23 3.18
N LEU A 153 7.73 6.79 3.20
CA LEU A 153 6.54 6.16 2.62
C LEU A 153 6.52 6.21 1.09
N ALA A 154 7.50 6.84 0.45
CA ALA A 154 7.65 6.83 -1.00
C ALA A 154 7.92 5.39 -1.47
N PRO A 155 7.03 4.77 -2.27
CA PRO A 155 7.31 3.45 -2.79
C PRO A 155 8.49 3.52 -3.75
N ASP A 156 9.42 2.58 -3.63
CA ASP A 156 10.56 2.40 -4.53
C ASP A 156 10.12 2.13 -5.99
N LEU A 157 8.87 1.68 -6.18
CA LEU A 157 8.29 1.27 -7.47
C LEU A 157 9.07 0.14 -8.17
N GLY A 158 10.03 -0.49 -7.46
CA GLY A 158 10.94 -1.50 -8.00
C GLY A 158 11.95 -0.91 -8.98
N LEU A 159 12.30 0.37 -8.82
CA LEU A 159 13.27 1.03 -9.67
C LEU A 159 14.69 0.71 -9.20
N ASP A 160 15.57 0.55 -10.18
CA ASP A 160 17.01 0.44 -9.95
C ASP A 160 17.61 1.82 -9.62
N ASP A 161 18.94 1.81 -9.46
CA ASP A 161 19.66 3.01 -9.07
C ASP A 161 19.61 4.17 -10.07
N ASN A 162 19.21 3.86 -11.30
CA ASN A 162 19.04 4.82 -12.37
C ASN A 162 17.58 5.28 -12.51
N GLY A 163 16.71 4.90 -11.57
CA GLY A 163 15.28 5.18 -11.64
C GLY A 163 14.57 4.41 -12.75
N SER A 164 15.08 3.23 -13.13
CA SER A 164 14.57 2.41 -14.22
C SER A 164 14.10 1.03 -13.74
N LEU A 165 13.11 0.45 -14.41
CA LEU A 165 12.63 -0.92 -14.13
C LEU A 165 12.87 -1.82 -15.34
N LEU A 166 13.63 -2.89 -15.15
CA LEU A 166 13.82 -3.93 -16.16
C LEU A 166 12.63 -4.90 -16.16
N LEU A 167 12.03 -5.08 -17.33
CA LEU A 167 10.96 -6.03 -17.61
C LEU A 167 11.51 -7.13 -18.51
N ASP A 168 11.78 -8.29 -17.90
CA ASP A 168 12.36 -9.43 -18.60
C ASP A 168 11.27 -10.33 -19.20
N PHE A 169 11.31 -10.53 -20.52
CA PHE A 169 10.46 -11.48 -21.24
C PHE A 169 11.27 -12.71 -21.66
N GLY A 170 12.54 -12.84 -21.26
CA GLY A 170 13.48 -13.87 -21.71
C GLY A 170 14.36 -13.34 -22.84
N PRO A 171 14.11 -13.70 -24.12
CA PRO A 171 14.91 -13.22 -25.24
C PRO A 171 14.68 -11.74 -25.58
N ARG A 172 13.57 -11.17 -25.11
CA ARG A 172 13.27 -9.73 -25.23
C ARG A 172 13.31 -9.12 -23.84
N GLN A 173 13.84 -7.92 -23.76
CA GLN A 173 13.87 -7.13 -22.53
C GLN A 173 13.42 -5.72 -22.82
N PHE A 174 12.76 -5.12 -21.83
CA PHE A 174 12.27 -3.76 -21.92
C PHE A 174 12.65 -3.00 -20.66
N THR A 175 13.01 -1.73 -20.83
CA THR A 175 13.33 -0.85 -19.70
C THR A 175 12.25 0.21 -19.58
N VAL A 176 11.67 0.34 -18.40
CA VAL A 176 10.75 1.43 -18.06
C VAL A 176 11.56 2.55 -17.44
N SER A 177 11.39 3.77 -17.94
CA SER A 177 11.95 5.00 -17.36
C SER A 177 10.90 6.10 -17.36
N PHE A 178 11.16 7.22 -16.68
CA PHE A 178 10.20 8.33 -16.55
C PHE A 178 10.65 9.58 -17.30
N ASP A 179 9.69 10.35 -17.80
CA ASP A 179 9.94 11.69 -18.31
C ASP A 179 9.93 12.75 -17.19
N GLU A 180 10.20 14.00 -17.53
CA GLU A 180 10.21 15.14 -16.62
C GLU A 180 8.87 15.39 -15.91
N THR A 181 7.77 14.82 -16.42
CA THR A 181 6.44 14.86 -15.80
C THR A 181 6.13 13.62 -14.96
N LEU A 182 7.15 12.81 -14.66
CA LEU A 182 7.04 11.51 -13.99
C LEU A 182 6.09 10.54 -14.72
N LYS A 183 5.97 10.63 -16.05
CA LYS A 183 5.23 9.62 -16.83
C LYS A 183 6.18 8.52 -17.31
N PRO A 184 5.90 7.24 -16.99
CA PRO A 184 6.65 6.10 -17.45
C PRO A 184 6.49 5.95 -18.95
N PHE A 185 7.58 5.60 -19.60
CA PHE A 185 7.63 5.13 -20.96
C PHE A 185 8.53 3.89 -21.03
N VAL A 186 8.32 3.09 -22.06
CA VAL A 186 9.07 1.85 -22.26
C VAL A 186 10.10 2.07 -23.35
N ARG A 187 11.31 1.53 -23.18
CA ARG A 187 12.32 1.40 -24.22
C ARG A 187 12.59 -0.08 -24.48
N ASP A 188 12.90 -0.41 -25.73
CA ASP A 188 13.50 -1.71 -26.05
C ASP A 188 15.01 -1.70 -25.79
N VAL A 189 15.66 -2.85 -26.04
CA VAL A 189 17.12 -3.02 -25.89
C VAL A 189 17.94 -2.11 -26.82
N SER A 190 17.35 -1.57 -27.89
CA SER A 190 18.02 -0.58 -28.77
C SER A 190 17.95 0.85 -28.21
N GLY A 191 17.21 1.05 -27.12
CA GLY A 191 16.93 2.36 -26.53
C GLY A 191 15.76 3.10 -27.19
N SER A 192 15.08 2.47 -28.17
CA SER A 192 13.97 3.09 -28.89
C SER A 192 12.73 3.18 -28.00
N ARG A 193 12.13 4.38 -27.91
CA ARG A 193 10.94 4.62 -27.08
C ARG A 193 9.71 4.00 -27.74
N LEU A 194 9.00 3.17 -26.99
CA LEU A 194 7.77 2.50 -27.39
C LEU A 194 6.54 3.25 -26.84
N LYS A 195 5.41 3.09 -27.54
CA LYS A 195 4.13 3.68 -27.14
C LYS A 195 3.54 3.04 -25.88
N ASP A 196 3.73 1.74 -25.70
CA ASP A 196 3.37 0.98 -24.49
C ASP A 196 4.20 -0.31 -24.44
N LEU A 197 4.10 -1.06 -23.34
CA LEU A 197 4.74 -2.37 -23.20
C LEU A 197 4.15 -3.34 -24.24
N PRO A 198 4.97 -3.98 -25.10
CA PRO A 198 4.49 -4.98 -26.04
C PRO A 198 3.84 -6.17 -25.34
N LYS A 199 2.84 -6.78 -25.99
CA LYS A 199 2.24 -8.03 -25.50
C LYS A 199 3.27 -9.17 -25.59
N PRO A 200 3.24 -10.12 -24.65
CA PRO A 200 3.99 -11.37 -24.77
C PRO A 200 3.65 -12.09 -26.07
N ASN A 201 4.65 -12.70 -26.70
CA ASN A 201 4.49 -13.49 -27.91
C ASN A 201 5.05 -14.92 -27.72
N LYS A 202 4.99 -15.75 -28.77
CA LYS A 202 5.43 -17.15 -28.72
C LYS A 202 6.93 -17.37 -28.51
N SER A 203 7.76 -16.36 -28.78
CA SER A 203 9.20 -16.45 -28.54
C SER A 203 9.59 -16.08 -27.10
N ASP A 204 8.68 -15.42 -26.37
CA ASP A 204 8.94 -14.97 -25.01
C ASP A 204 8.76 -16.12 -24.00
N ASP A 205 9.46 -16.05 -22.86
CA ASP A 205 9.19 -16.90 -21.71
C ASP A 205 7.85 -16.51 -21.11
N GLU A 206 6.88 -17.43 -21.14
CA GLU A 206 5.51 -17.18 -20.72
C GLU A 206 5.42 -16.73 -19.25
N THR A 207 6.24 -17.31 -18.37
CA THR A 207 6.20 -16.99 -16.93
C THR A 207 6.77 -15.60 -16.66
N ARG A 208 7.94 -15.29 -17.23
CA ARG A 208 8.61 -14.01 -17.05
C ARG A 208 7.84 -12.87 -17.70
N ALA A 209 7.32 -13.09 -18.91
CA ALA A 209 6.55 -12.09 -19.62
C ALA A 209 5.24 -11.75 -18.88
N ASN A 210 4.55 -12.74 -18.30
CA ASN A 210 3.36 -12.50 -17.49
C ASN A 210 3.68 -11.74 -16.19
N ASP A 211 4.76 -12.11 -15.49
CA ASP A 211 5.21 -11.37 -14.29
C ASP A 211 5.58 -9.92 -14.63
N ALA A 212 6.33 -9.70 -15.71
CA ALA A 212 6.72 -8.38 -16.19
C ALA A 212 5.49 -7.51 -16.57
N VAL A 213 4.50 -8.09 -17.24
CA VAL A 213 3.24 -7.40 -17.55
C VAL A 213 2.48 -7.02 -16.26
N ASN A 214 2.45 -7.91 -15.28
CA ASN A 214 1.79 -7.64 -13.99
C ASN A 214 2.52 -6.55 -13.20
N ARG A 215 3.86 -6.59 -13.15
CA ARG A 215 4.70 -5.54 -12.56
C ARG A 215 4.47 -4.19 -13.22
N TYR A 216 4.46 -4.14 -14.55
CA TYR A 216 4.20 -2.90 -15.28
C TYR A 216 2.80 -2.34 -15.03
N LYS A 217 1.77 -3.20 -14.95
CA LYS A 217 0.41 -2.79 -14.56
C LYS A 217 0.37 -2.23 -13.15
N LEU A 218 1.05 -2.88 -12.20
CA LEU A 218 1.14 -2.41 -10.82
C LEU A 218 1.86 -1.06 -10.76
N LEU A 219 2.99 -0.90 -11.45
CA LEU A 219 3.73 0.37 -11.54
C LEU A 219 2.84 1.49 -12.10
N LYS A 220 2.11 1.26 -13.20
CA LYS A 220 1.18 2.24 -13.76
C LYS A 220 0.08 2.63 -12.78
N LYS A 221 -0.41 1.69 -11.98
CA LYS A 221 -1.44 1.92 -10.95
C LYS A 221 -0.90 2.72 -9.76
N MET A 222 0.32 2.40 -9.31
CA MET A 222 0.96 3.04 -8.16
C MET A 222 1.52 4.43 -8.47
N ARG A 223 1.97 4.67 -9.71
CA ARG A 223 2.53 5.96 -10.14
C ARG A 223 1.59 7.14 -9.90
N VAL A 224 0.33 7.04 -10.31
CA VAL A 224 -0.57 8.21 -10.35
C VAL A 224 -0.76 8.82 -8.96
N PRO A 225 -1.05 8.05 -7.89
CA PRO A 225 -1.05 8.56 -6.52
C PRO A 225 0.32 9.08 -6.09
N SER A 226 1.40 8.34 -6.36
CA SER A 226 2.74 8.67 -5.84
C SER A 226 3.32 9.94 -6.48
N ALA A 227 3.23 10.13 -7.80
CA ALA A 227 3.78 11.30 -8.47
C ALA A 227 3.15 12.62 -7.97
N ALA A 228 1.83 12.66 -7.86
CA ALA A 228 1.12 13.85 -7.38
C ALA A 228 1.40 14.16 -5.89
N GLN A 229 1.76 13.15 -5.11
CA GLN A 229 2.17 13.30 -3.71
C GLN A 229 3.63 13.77 -3.62
N GLN A 230 4.52 13.20 -4.44
CA GLN A 230 5.94 13.56 -4.49
C GLN A 230 6.16 14.99 -4.97
N VAL A 231 5.38 15.46 -5.95
CA VAL A 231 5.42 16.86 -6.41
C VAL A 231 5.02 17.80 -5.27
N ALA A 232 3.88 17.56 -4.62
CA ALA A 232 3.42 18.40 -3.51
C ALA A 232 4.40 18.41 -2.33
N ARG A 233 5.05 17.27 -2.06
CA ARG A 233 6.11 17.14 -1.03
C ARG A 233 7.32 17.99 -1.38
N LEU A 234 7.81 17.89 -2.62
CA LEU A 234 8.96 18.68 -3.09
C LEU A 234 8.65 20.18 -3.08
N GLU A 235 7.47 20.58 -3.53
CA GLU A 235 7.02 21.98 -3.47
C GLU A 235 7.02 22.50 -2.03
N SER A 236 6.47 21.73 -1.09
CA SER A 236 6.47 22.10 0.33
C SER A 236 7.89 22.18 0.91
N ALA A 237 8.76 21.23 0.59
CA ALA A 237 10.16 21.23 1.03
C ALA A 237 10.95 22.42 0.48
N MET A 238 10.70 22.80 -0.79
CA MET A 238 11.29 24.00 -1.41
C MET A 238 10.82 25.27 -0.71
N CYS A 239 9.52 25.39 -0.42
CA CYS A 239 8.97 26.54 0.31
C CYS A 239 9.55 26.67 1.73
N LEU A 240 9.88 25.54 2.37
CA LEU A 240 10.42 25.48 3.72
C LEU A 240 11.96 25.44 3.78
N LEU A 241 12.65 25.54 2.63
CA LEU A 241 14.12 25.45 2.51
C LEU A 241 14.71 24.21 3.22
N ARG A 242 13.98 23.09 3.20
CA ARG A 242 14.38 21.86 3.87
C ARG A 242 15.56 21.21 3.13
N ARG A 243 16.54 20.72 3.91
CA ARG A 243 17.69 19.95 3.41
C ARG A 243 17.57 18.49 3.83
N TRP A 244 18.09 17.57 3.01
CA TRP A 244 18.15 16.14 3.33
C TRP A 244 19.58 15.75 3.70
N SER A 245 19.75 14.95 4.76
CA SER A 245 21.04 14.34 5.11
C SER A 245 21.23 13.03 4.35
N LEU A 246 22.47 12.73 3.96
CA LEU A 246 22.82 11.54 3.18
C LEU A 246 22.47 10.22 3.90
N GLU A 247 22.49 10.19 5.24
CA GLU A 247 22.10 9.03 6.04
C GLU A 247 20.61 8.69 5.94
N THR A 248 19.75 9.67 5.70
CA THR A 248 18.29 9.48 5.53
C THR A 248 17.90 9.24 4.06
N SER A 249 18.83 9.44 3.11
CA SER A 249 18.57 9.43 1.66
C SER A 249 18.62 8.07 0.97
N SER A 250 19.13 7.01 1.62
CA SER A 250 19.43 5.74 0.94
C SER A 250 18.22 4.97 0.40
N SER A 251 16.99 5.34 0.79
CA SER A 251 15.76 4.67 0.35
C SER A 251 14.91 5.48 -0.64
N SER A 252 15.38 6.64 -1.12
CA SER A 252 14.57 7.57 -1.90
C SER A 252 15.27 7.99 -3.20
N TRP A 253 15.10 7.20 -4.27
CA TRP A 253 15.68 7.47 -5.61
C TRP A 253 15.35 8.85 -6.20
N LEU A 254 14.23 9.45 -5.78
CA LEU A 254 13.84 10.81 -6.19
C LEU A 254 14.62 11.92 -5.48
N SER A 255 15.34 11.63 -4.40
CA SER A 255 16.06 12.64 -3.61
C SER A 255 17.45 12.97 -4.19
N ILE A 256 17.97 12.16 -5.12
CA ILE A 256 19.41 12.13 -5.41
C ILE A 256 19.88 13.23 -6.38
N ARG A 257 19.02 13.96 -7.11
CA ARG A 257 19.51 14.85 -8.18
C ARG A 257 19.15 16.33 -8.17
N TRP A 258 18.39 16.82 -7.20
CA TRP A 258 17.99 18.24 -7.17
C TRP A 258 18.45 19.04 -5.94
N PHE A 259 18.87 18.39 -4.84
CA PHE A 259 19.14 19.10 -3.58
C PHE A 259 20.28 18.48 -2.74
N VAL A 260 21.34 17.98 -3.37
CA VAL A 260 22.59 17.64 -2.67
C VAL A 260 23.57 18.80 -2.85
N THR A 261 23.67 19.66 -1.83
CA THR A 261 24.82 20.55 -1.56
C THR A 261 25.07 20.60 -0.07
#